data_AF-A0A096DBS2-F1
#
_entry.id   AF-A0A096DBS2-F1
#
_cell.length_a   1.000
_cell.length_b   1.000
_cell.length_c   1.000
_cell.angle_alpha   90.00
_cell.angle_beta   90.00
_cell.angle_gamma   90.00
#
_symmetry.space_group_name_H-M   'P 1'
#
loop_
_entity.id
_entity.type
_entity.pdbx_description
1 polymer ?
#
loop_
_entity_poly.entity_id
_entity_poly.type
_entity_poly.pdbx_seq_one_letter_code
_entity_poly.pdbx_strand_id
1 'polypeptide(L)' 'MKVYLIGVGMGNPATLTGQALEAIGDSPVLVGAPRLLEPWGAEHDCVPLIAA' A
#
# COMPACT_ATOMS: atom_id res chain seq x y z
N MET A 1 -4.74 -8.31 15.56
CA MET A 1 -4.87 -7.18 14.62
C MET A 1 -3.52 -6.51 14.51
N LYS A 2 -2.98 -6.30 13.30
CA LYS A 2 -1.73 -5.55 13.06
C LYS A 2 -2.04 -4.37 12.15
N VAL A 3 -1.32 -3.26 12.33
CA VAL A 3 -1.37 -2.09 11.46
C VAL A 3 0.06 -1.76 11.08
N TYR A 4 0.34 -1.67 9.79
CA TYR A 4 1.66 -1.30 9.27
C TYR A 4 1.63 0.14 8.78
N LEU A 5 2.60 0.95 9.22
CA LEU A 5 2.89 2.23 8.60
C LEU A 5 4.05 2.04 7.63
N ILE A 6 3.77 2.17 6.33
CA ILE A 6 4.72 1.84 5.26
C ILE A 6 5.17 3.13 4.57
N GLY A 7 6.48 3.36 4.57
CA GLY A 7 7.09 4.40 3.73
C GLY A 7 7.23 3.92 2.29
N VAL A 8 6.49 4.52 1.36
CA VAL A 8 6.49 4.13 -0.07
C VAL A 8 7.54 4.82 -0.93
N GLY A 9 8.36 5.69 -0.32
CA GLY A 9 9.33 6.53 -1.05
C GLY A 9 8.65 7.41 -2.11
N MET A 10 9.20 7.42 -3.32
CA MET A 10 8.65 8.18 -4.45
C MET A 10 7.37 7.57 -5.06
N GLY A 11 6.97 6.37 -4.60
CA GLY A 11 5.77 5.68 -5.08
C GLY A 11 6.01 4.68 -6.21
N ASN A 12 7.26 4.39 -6.56
CA ASN A 12 7.59 3.29 -7.48
C ASN A 12 7.71 1.97 -6.69
N PRO A 13 6.88 0.94 -6.97
CA PRO A 13 6.96 -0.35 -6.28
C PRO A 13 8.34 -1.01 -6.35
N ALA A 14 9.10 -0.79 -7.42
CA ALA A 14 10.46 -1.33 -7.57
C ALA A 14 11.47 -0.73 -6.57
N THR A 15 11.12 0.37 -5.88
CA THR A 15 11.95 1.01 -4.87
C THR A 15 11.53 0.69 -3.43
N LEU A 16 10.51 -0.14 -3.24
CA LEU A 16 10.11 -0.60 -1.91
C LEU A 16 11.17 -1.51 -1.30
N THR A 17 11.30 -1.43 0.02
CA THR A 17 12.08 -2.44 0.76
C THR A 17 11.36 -3.78 0.69
N GLY A 18 12.09 -4.89 0.79
CA GLY A 18 11.48 -6.23 0.82
C GLY A 18 10.45 -6.36 1.95
N GLN A 19 10.73 -5.80 3.13
CA GLN A 19 9.80 -5.81 4.26
C GLN A 19 8.51 -5.01 3.99
N ALA A 20 8.58 -3.94 3.20
CA ALA A 20 7.38 -3.19 2.81
C ALA A 20 6.51 -4.01 1.85
N LEU A 21 7.13 -4.71 0.89
CA LEU A 21 6.41 -5.61 -0.03
C LEU A 21 5.74 -6.76 0.71
N GLU A 22 6.44 -7.39 1.65
CA GLU A 22 5.87 -8.45 2.50
C GLU A 22 4.70 -7.92 3.34
N ALA A 23 4.85 -6.76 3.99
CA ALA A 23 3.79 -6.17 4.78
C ALA A 23 2.56 -5.79 3.94
N ILE A 24 2.75 -5.33 2.69
CA ILE A 24 1.66 -5.08 1.74
C ILE A 24 0.96 -6.40 1.38
N GLY A 25 1.72 -7.43 1.00
CA GLY A 25 1.19 -8.75 0.64
C GLY A 25 0.37 -9.40 1.75
N ASP A 26 0.81 -9.26 3.00
CA ASP A 26 0.10 -9.78 4.18
C ASP A 26 -1.14 -8.95 4.58
N SER A 27 -1.35 -7.77 3.96
CA SER A 27 -2.42 -6.83 4.32
C SER A 27 -3.61 -6.93 3.38
N PRO A 28 -4.78 -7.43 3.82
CA PRO A 28 -5.97 -7.52 2.95
C PRO A 28 -6.56 -6.14 2.60
N VAL A 29 -6.31 -5.13 3.43
CA VAL A 29 -6.80 -3.75 3.25
C VAL A 29 -5.60 -2.80 3.19
N LEU A 30 -5.55 -1.95 2.16
CA LEU A 30 -4.55 -0.90 1.99
C LEU A 30 -5.22 0.47 2.04
N VAL A 31 -4.69 1.36 2.89
CA VAL A 31 -5.22 2.72 3.05
C VAL A 31 -4.16 3.73 2.66
N GLY A 32 -4.45 4.62 1.70
CA GLY A 32 -3.43 5.54 1.17
C GLY A 32 -3.93 6.52 0.10
N ALA A 33 -3.00 7.27 -0.50
CA ALA A 33 -3.34 8.14 -1.63
C ALA A 33 -3.66 7.28 -2.87
N PRO A 34 -4.70 7.61 -3.68
CA PRO A 34 -5.14 6.77 -4.80
C PRO A 34 -4.00 6.33 -5.74
N ARG A 35 -3.14 7.26 -6.16
CA ARG A 35 -1.98 6.97 -7.04
C ARG A 35 -0.99 5.92 -6.51
N LEU A 36 -0.95 5.74 -5.19
CA LEU A 36 -0.08 4.75 -4.53
C LEU A 36 -0.77 3.39 -4.40
N LEU A 37 -2.10 3.38 -4.42
CA LEU A 37 -2.94 2.19 -4.31
C LEU A 37 -3.21 1.54 -5.68
N GLU A 38 -3.20 2.33 -6.76
CA GLU A 38 -3.43 1.86 -8.14
C GLU A 38 -2.74 0.54 -8.51
N PRO A 39 -1.46 0.30 -8.18
CA PRO A 39 -0.79 -0.96 -8.52
C PRO A 39 -1.33 -2.20 -7.79
N TRP A 40 -2.11 -2.03 -6.72
CA TRP A 40 -2.47 -3.09 -5.78
C TRP A 40 -3.95 -3.49 -5.82
N GLY A 41 -4.79 -2.76 -6.58
CA GLY A 41 -6.24 -2.95 -6.57
C GLY A 41 -6.76 -4.29 -7.09
N ALA A 42 -5.92 -5.11 -7.71
CA ALA A 42 -6.29 -6.46 -8.16
C ALA A 42 -6.34 -7.48 -7.00
N GLU A 43 -5.53 -7.25 -5.95
CA GLU A 43 -5.29 -8.24 -4.88
C GLU A 43 -5.71 -7.73 -3.50
N HIS A 44 -5.91 -6.42 -3.34
CA HIS A 44 -6.18 -5.78 -2.06
C HIS A 44 -7.41 -4.87 -2.11
N ASP A 45 -8.16 -4.81 -1.01
CA ASP A 45 -9.18 -3.79 -0.82
C ASP A 45 -8.51 -2.43 -0.56
N CYS A 46 -8.66 -1.51 -1.51
CA CYS A 46 -7.95 -0.24 -1.52
C CYS A 46 -8.88 0.89 -1.09
N VAL A 47 -8.60 1.48 0.07
CA VAL A 47 -9.38 2.57 0.66
C VAL A 47 -8.60 3.89 0.54
N PRO A 48 -9.15 4.92 -0.14
CA PRO A 48 -8.49 6.21 -0.20
C PRO A 48 -8.44 6.83 1.21
N LEU A 49 -7.24 7.22 1.66
CA LEU A 49 -7.03 7.85 2.97
C LEU A 49 -7.69 9.24 3.06
N ILE A 50 -7.85 9.90 1.90
CA ILE A 50 -8.53 11.18 1.75
C ILE A 50 -9.36 11.08 0.47
N ALA A 51 -10.68 11.16 0.58
CA ALA A 51 -11.52 11.52 -0.54
C ALA A 51 -11.34 13.02 -0.75
N ALA A 52 -10.78 13.41 -1.89
CA ALA A 52 -10.83 14.80 -2.34
C ALA A 52 -12.28 15.20 -2.63
#